data_AF-A0AAF0LXW5-F1
#
_entry.id   AF-A0AAF0LXW5-F1
#
_cell.length_a   1.000
_cell.length_b   1.000
_cell.length_c   1.000
_cell.angle_alpha   90.00
_cell.angle_beta   90.00
_cell.angle_gamma   90.00
#
_symmetry.space_group_name_H-M   'P 1'
#
loop_
_entity.id
_entity.type
_entity.pdbx_description
1 polymer ?
#
loop_
_entity_poly.entity_id
_entity_poly.type
_entity_poly.pdbx_seq_one_letter_code
_entity_poly.pdbx_strand_id
1 'polypeptide(L)'
;MQTTTILAPGMRTLAVVLWVVAIALVPLALIGGGSPWLSPVPSLFIAFVAWAVLWRPRFELTPEHLRIVDVRRTSTYAWRRVTEVRTKYGIEVLSSEGVRRTWLATRRSARLSAVVDRRPGGADHLDVDAAAERIRAFVPAPPAQDGPPPATVTAAPITHRPHAWTIVAMIVLGVVASMAAAQL
;
A
#
# COMPACT_ATOMS: atom_id res chain seq x y z
N MET A 1 -4.45 -21.70 4.64
CA MET A 1 -5.18 -20.50 4.18
C MET A 1 -4.45 -19.89 3.01
N GLN A 2 -5.12 -19.74 1.87
CA GLN A 2 -4.55 -19.21 0.63
C GLN A 2 -4.73 -17.70 0.62
N THR A 3 -3.62 -16.96 0.55
CA THR A 3 -3.63 -15.51 0.51
C THR A 3 -3.22 -15.06 -0.89
N THR A 4 -3.97 -14.13 -1.46
CA THR A 4 -3.58 -13.49 -2.73
C THR A 4 -3.09 -12.08 -2.43
N THR A 5 -1.84 -11.79 -2.74
CA THR A 5 -1.25 -10.46 -2.60
C THR A 5 -1.24 -9.74 -3.94
N ILE A 6 -1.94 -8.62 -4.05
CA ILE A 6 -1.86 -7.74 -5.21
C ILE A 6 -0.86 -6.62 -4.92
N LEU A 7 0.08 -6.44 -5.84
CA LEU A 7 1.17 -5.47 -5.75
C LEU A 7 1.38 -4.74 -7.09
N ALA A 8 2.10 -3.62 -7.08
CA ALA A 8 2.45 -2.86 -8.29
C ALA A 8 3.93 -3.10 -8.60
N PRO A 9 4.28 -4.02 -9.53
CA PRO A 9 5.67 -4.40 -9.77
C PRO A 9 6.53 -3.21 -10.20
N GLY A 10 6.01 -2.31 -11.05
CA GLY A 10 6.74 -1.12 -11.48
C GLY A 10 7.12 -0.17 -10.33
N MET A 11 6.25 -0.05 -9.31
CA MET A 11 6.58 0.73 -8.10
C MET A 11 7.71 0.04 -7.31
N ARG A 12 7.71 -1.30 -7.24
CA ARG A 12 8.79 -2.05 -6.59
C ARG A 12 10.12 -1.94 -7.33
N THR A 13 10.10 -2.01 -8.66
CA THR A 13 11.30 -1.77 -9.48
C THR A 13 11.85 -0.37 -9.23
N LEU A 14 10.99 0.66 -9.25
CA LEU A 14 11.41 2.03 -8.95
C LEU A 14 11.98 2.15 -7.52
N ALA A 15 11.37 1.48 -6.54
CA ALA A 15 11.87 1.47 -5.17
C ALA A 15 13.30 0.89 -5.09
N VAL A 16 13.56 -0.22 -5.80
CA VAL A 16 14.89 -0.84 -5.86
C VAL A 16 15.90 0.09 -6.52
N VAL A 17 15.54 0.74 -7.63
CA VAL A 17 16.39 1.74 -8.29
C VAL A 17 16.73 2.87 -7.32
N LEU A 18 15.75 3.40 -6.60
CA LEU A 18 15.98 4.45 -5.60
C LEU A 18 16.85 3.99 -4.43
N TRP A 19 16.75 2.73 -4.00
CA TRP A 19 17.66 2.16 -3.01
C TRP A 19 19.09 2.07 -3.53
N VAL A 20 19.28 1.62 -4.78
CA VAL A 20 20.63 1.57 -5.39
C VAL A 20 21.22 2.98 -5.46
N VAL A 21 20.45 3.98 -5.90
CA VAL A 21 20.87 5.38 -5.92
C VAL A 21 21.20 5.88 -4.50
N ALA A 22 20.34 5.62 -3.52
CA ALA A 22 20.58 6.03 -2.13
C ALA A 22 21.88 5.44 -1.58
N ILE A 23 22.13 4.15 -1.82
CA ILE A 23 23.36 3.46 -1.40
C ILE A 23 24.58 4.08 -2.08
N ALA A 24 24.52 4.32 -3.39
CA ALA A 24 25.61 4.92 -4.15
C ALA A 24 25.94 6.35 -3.67
N LEU A 25 24.93 7.14 -3.26
CA LEU A 25 25.14 8.50 -2.77
C LEU A 25 25.90 8.58 -1.43
N VAL A 26 25.86 7.53 -0.60
CA VAL A 26 26.54 7.52 0.71
C VAL A 26 28.06 7.73 0.59
N PRO A 27 28.83 6.90 -0.16
CA PRO A 27 30.27 7.12 -0.29
C PRO A 27 30.61 8.46 -0.96
N LEU A 28 29.82 8.91 -1.94
CA LEU A 28 30.02 10.24 -2.55
C LEU A 28 29.89 11.37 -1.52
N ALA A 29 28.88 11.30 -0.65
CA ALA A 29 28.64 12.30 0.39
C ALA A 29 29.71 12.29 1.50
N LEU A 30 30.38 11.15 1.73
CA LEU A 30 31.46 11.04 2.71
C LEU A 30 32.79 11.62 2.18
N ILE A 31 33.01 11.58 0.87
CA ILE A 31 34.23 12.13 0.24
C ILE A 31 34.16 13.67 0.12
N GLY A 32 32.95 14.24 0.05
CA GLY A 32 32.71 15.67 -0.20
C GLY A 32 33.06 16.65 0.94
N GLY A 33 33.73 16.22 2.01
CA GLY A 33 34.24 17.11 3.08
C GLY A 33 33.20 17.66 4.07
N GLY A 34 31.92 17.30 3.92
CA GLY A 34 30.85 17.67 4.86
C GLY A 34 30.86 16.86 6.17
N SER A 35 29.94 17.18 7.07
CA SER A 35 29.78 16.44 8.34
C SER A 35 29.40 14.97 8.07
N PRO A 36 30.24 13.98 8.43
CA PRO A 36 30.00 12.58 8.11
C PRO A 36 28.73 12.01 8.76
N TRP A 37 28.22 12.67 9.81
CA TRP A 37 26.96 12.31 10.48
C TRP A 37 25.71 12.78 9.71
N LEU A 38 25.80 13.90 9.00
CA LEU A 38 24.68 14.49 8.25
C LEU A 38 24.70 14.07 6.77
N SER A 39 25.87 13.79 6.21
CA SER A 39 26.07 13.31 4.84
C SER A 39 25.16 12.15 4.41
N PRO A 40 24.91 11.09 5.22
CA PRO A 40 24.06 9.99 4.80
C PRO A 40 22.55 10.28 4.91
N VAL A 41 22.12 11.37 5.57
CA VAL A 41 20.71 11.61 5.88
C VAL A 41 19.83 11.72 4.63
N PRO A 42 20.21 12.45 3.56
CA PRO A 42 19.43 12.47 2.32
C PRO A 42 19.27 11.07 1.70
N SER A 43 20.32 10.24 1.70
CA SER A 43 20.23 8.86 1.22
C SER A 43 19.27 8.02 2.05
N LEU A 44 19.34 8.14 3.39
CA LEU A 44 18.41 7.45 4.29
C LEU A 44 16.96 7.89 4.07
N PHE A 45 16.73 9.18 3.85
CA PHE A 45 15.42 9.71 3.51
C PHE A 45 14.89 9.12 2.21
N ILE A 46 15.68 9.13 1.13
CA ILE A 46 15.31 8.53 -0.16
C ILE A 46 14.98 7.04 0.01
N ALA A 47 15.84 6.30 0.73
CA ALA A 47 15.64 4.88 0.95
C ALA A 47 14.36 4.59 1.74
N PHE A 48 14.08 5.39 2.77
CA PHE A 48 12.88 5.28 3.59
C PHE A 48 11.60 5.59 2.79
N VAL A 49 11.62 6.65 1.98
CA VAL A 49 10.49 7.01 1.10
C VAL A 49 10.24 5.92 0.07
N ALA A 50 11.29 5.42 -0.59
CA ALA A 50 11.20 4.33 -1.55
C ALA A 50 10.55 3.08 -0.92
N TRP A 51 10.94 2.73 0.31
CA TRP A 51 10.31 1.65 1.05
C TRP A 51 8.83 1.93 1.35
N ALA A 52 8.54 3.05 2.02
CA ALA A 52 7.22 3.35 2.57
C ALA A 52 6.17 3.60 1.48
N VAL A 53 6.54 4.31 0.42
CA VAL A 53 5.64 4.83 -0.61
C VAL A 53 5.53 3.91 -1.81
N LEU A 54 6.58 3.17 -2.15
CA LEU A 54 6.64 2.39 -3.39
C LEU A 54 6.65 0.88 -3.15
N TRP A 55 7.46 0.41 -2.20
CA TRP A 55 7.61 -1.03 -1.95
C TRP A 55 6.48 -1.63 -1.11
N ARG A 56 6.11 -0.90 -0.05
CA ARG A 56 5.20 -1.38 1.01
C ARG A 56 3.74 -1.52 0.61
N PRO A 57 3.13 -0.60 -0.18
CA PRO A 57 1.71 -0.69 -0.49
C PRO A 57 1.33 -2.01 -1.18
N ARG A 58 0.20 -2.60 -0.78
CA ARG A 58 -0.33 -3.86 -1.33
C ARG A 58 -1.76 -4.13 -0.87
N PHE A 59 -2.47 -4.98 -1.61
CA PHE A 59 -3.69 -5.64 -1.13
C PHE A 59 -3.39 -7.07 -0.73
N GLU A 60 -3.95 -7.49 0.39
CA GLU A 60 -3.93 -8.87 0.87
C GLU A 60 -5.38 -9.36 0.89
N LEU A 61 -5.68 -10.31 0.00
CA LEU A 61 -6.98 -10.95 -0.10
C LEU A 61 -6.89 -12.28 0.65
N THR A 62 -7.61 -12.37 1.75
CA THR A 62 -7.77 -13.60 2.53
C THR A 62 -9.23 -14.05 2.44
N PRO A 63 -9.56 -15.32 2.72
CA PRO A 63 -10.97 -15.74 2.79
C PRO A 63 -11.80 -14.93 3.80
N GLU A 64 -11.17 -14.41 4.86
CA GLU A 64 -11.86 -13.76 5.97
C GLU A 64 -12.02 -12.24 5.76
N HIS A 65 -11.02 -11.60 5.14
CA HIS A 65 -10.97 -10.15 5.03
C HIS A 65 -10.16 -9.62 3.84
N LEU A 66 -10.49 -8.40 3.44
CA LEU A 66 -9.67 -7.55 2.59
C LEU A 66 -8.75 -6.70 3.47
N ARG A 67 -7.44 -6.84 3.30
CA ARG A 67 -6.45 -5.99 3.98
C ARG A 67 -5.76 -5.08 2.98
N ILE A 68 -5.90 -3.77 3.22
CA ILE A 68 -5.31 -2.70 2.41
C ILE A 68 -4.14 -2.12 3.20
N VAL A 69 -2.92 -2.39 2.75
CA VAL A 69 -1.72 -1.81 3.33
C VAL A 69 -1.38 -0.55 2.52
N ASP A 70 -1.61 0.63 3.11
CA ASP A 70 -1.22 1.92 2.54
C ASP A 70 -0.05 2.53 3.32
N VAL A 71 0.49 3.64 2.82
CA VAL A 71 1.58 4.41 3.45
C VAL A 71 1.20 4.88 4.86
N ARG A 72 0.01 5.46 5.01
CA ARG A 72 -0.42 6.12 6.26
C ARG A 72 -1.06 5.16 7.28
N ARG A 73 -1.66 4.08 6.81
CA ARG A 73 -2.36 3.11 7.66
C ARG A 73 -2.57 1.79 6.94
N THR A 74 -2.79 0.73 7.71
CA THR A 74 -3.34 -0.51 7.23
C THR A 74 -4.79 -0.60 7.66
N SER A 75 -5.69 -0.90 6.72
CA SER A 75 -7.11 -1.12 6.98
C SER A 75 -7.45 -2.57 6.71
N THR A 76 -8.21 -3.18 7.62
CA THR A 76 -8.72 -4.55 7.47
C THR A 76 -10.23 -4.50 7.44
N TYR A 77 -10.84 -4.94 6.35
CA TYR A 77 -12.28 -4.95 6.13
C TYR A 77 -12.77 -6.40 6.09
N ALA A 78 -13.70 -6.76 6.96
CA ALA A 78 -14.49 -7.96 6.73
C ALA A 78 -15.21 -7.83 5.37
N TRP A 79 -15.25 -8.90 4.57
CA TRP A 79 -15.80 -8.83 3.21
C TRP A 79 -17.24 -8.31 3.15
N ARG A 80 -18.06 -8.64 4.16
CA ARG A 80 -19.44 -8.13 4.31
C ARG A 80 -19.55 -6.60 4.44
N ARG A 81 -18.44 -5.91 4.74
CA ARG A 81 -18.39 -4.44 4.83
C ARG A 81 -17.95 -3.79 3.53
N VAL A 82 -17.44 -4.56 2.56
CA VAL A 82 -17.10 -4.09 1.22
C VAL A 82 -18.38 -4.13 0.38
N THR A 83 -18.86 -2.97 -0.04
CA THR A 83 -20.09 -2.85 -0.81
C THR A 83 -19.82 -2.90 -2.31
N GLU A 84 -18.72 -2.27 -2.74
CA GLU A 84 -18.40 -2.14 -4.16
C GLU A 84 -16.89 -1.95 -4.33
N VAL A 85 -16.36 -2.33 -5.49
CA VAL A 85 -15.00 -1.97 -5.90
C VAL A 85 -15.10 -1.24 -7.24
N ARG A 86 -14.66 0.01 -7.28
CA ARG A 86 -14.73 0.88 -8.46
C ARG A 86 -13.36 1.04 -9.11
N THR A 87 -13.36 1.32 -10.41
CA THR A 87 -12.13 1.42 -11.22
C THR A 87 -12.03 2.71 -12.04
N LYS A 88 -12.91 3.70 -11.78
CA LYS A 88 -12.99 4.93 -12.60
C LYS A 88 -11.65 5.64 -12.75
N TYR A 89 -10.94 5.85 -11.64
CA TYR A 89 -9.62 6.51 -11.61
C TYR A 89 -8.48 5.57 -11.23
N GLY A 90 -8.78 4.34 -10.85
CA GLY A 90 -7.92 3.48 -10.06
C GLY A 90 -8.77 2.64 -9.12
N ILE A 91 -8.18 1.79 -8.28
CA ILE A 91 -8.95 0.95 -7.37
C ILE A 91 -9.47 1.78 -6.19
N GLU A 92 -10.79 1.91 -6.12
CA GLU A 92 -11.51 2.50 -4.99
C GLU A 92 -12.37 1.42 -4.34
N VAL A 93 -12.23 1.24 -3.03
CA VAL A 93 -13.02 0.27 -2.25
C VAL A 93 -14.13 1.04 -1.55
N LEU A 94 -15.37 0.76 -1.92
CA LEU A 94 -16.53 1.28 -1.23
C LEU A 94 -16.88 0.36 -0.07
N SER A 95 -17.02 0.96 1.10
CA SER A 95 -17.47 0.26 2.29
C SER A 95 -18.59 1.03 2.96
N SER A 96 -19.14 0.44 4.01
CA SER A 96 -20.02 1.11 4.96
C SER A 96 -19.46 2.40 5.60
N GLU A 97 -18.14 2.61 5.58
CA GLU A 97 -17.50 3.86 6.05
C GLU A 97 -17.31 4.90 4.93
N GLY A 98 -17.73 4.57 3.70
CA GLY A 98 -17.59 5.39 2.51
C GLY A 98 -16.51 4.90 1.55
N VAL A 99 -16.14 5.79 0.63
CA VAL A 99 -15.21 5.51 -0.48
C VAL A 99 -13.77 5.58 0.01
N ARG A 100 -13.00 4.51 -0.19
CA ARG A 100 -11.56 4.47 0.10
C ARG A 100 -10.75 4.39 -1.18
N ARG A 101 -10.02 5.47 -1.48
CA ARG A 101 -8.94 5.47 -2.47
C ARG A 101 -7.67 4.87 -1.87
N THR A 102 -6.98 4.07 -2.67
CA THR A 102 -5.84 3.25 -2.24
C THR A 102 -4.56 3.77 -2.89
N TRP A 103 -3.41 3.51 -2.28
CA TRP A 103 -2.13 4.01 -2.77
C TRP A 103 -1.54 3.18 -3.93
N LEU A 104 -1.89 1.90 -3.99
CA LEU A 104 -1.27 0.95 -4.95
C LEU A 104 -1.68 1.17 -6.41
N ALA A 105 -2.93 1.57 -6.63
CA ALA A 105 -3.53 1.66 -7.96
C ALA A 105 -4.24 3.01 -8.12
N THR A 106 -3.50 4.11 -8.00
CA THR A 106 -4.01 5.49 -8.05
C THR A 106 -4.42 5.96 -9.44
N ARG A 107 -4.07 5.20 -10.48
CA ARG A 107 -4.44 5.46 -11.87
C ARG A 107 -5.04 4.22 -12.51
N ARG A 108 -5.96 4.38 -13.44
CA ARG A 108 -6.60 3.26 -14.17
C ARG A 108 -5.61 2.44 -15.02
N SER A 109 -4.54 3.05 -15.52
CA SER A 109 -3.48 2.38 -16.28
C SER A 109 -2.39 1.73 -15.41
N ALA A 110 -2.62 1.56 -14.12
CA ALA A 110 -1.66 0.92 -13.24
C ALA A 110 -1.49 -0.56 -13.64
N ARG A 111 -0.23 -0.99 -13.77
CA ARG A 111 0.12 -2.40 -13.98
C ARG A 111 0.31 -3.05 -12.62
N LEU A 112 -0.41 -4.12 -12.38
CA LEU A 112 -0.46 -4.83 -11.11
C LEU A 112 0.00 -6.28 -11.30
N SER A 113 0.26 -6.96 -10.20
CA SER A 113 0.47 -8.40 -10.20
C SER A 113 -0.17 -9.04 -8.99
N ALA A 114 -0.76 -10.21 -9.17
CA ALA A 114 -1.28 -11.04 -8.09
C ALA A 114 -0.33 -12.21 -7.83
N VAL A 115 0.09 -12.35 -6.59
CA VAL A 115 0.86 -13.49 -6.10
C VAL A 115 -0.06 -14.30 -5.21
N VAL A 116 -0.26 -15.57 -5.55
CA VAL A 116 -1.09 -16.49 -4.78
C VAL A 116 -0.17 -17.39 -3.96
N ASP A 117 -0.26 -17.28 -2.64
CA ASP A 117 0.57 -18.09 -1.75
C ASP A 117 0.34 -19.59 -1.99
N ARG A 118 1.43 -20.34 -2.05
CA ARG A 118 1.47 -21.79 -2.33
C ARG A 118 1.01 -22.22 -3.73
N ARG A 119 0.76 -21.29 -4.66
CA ARG A 119 0.50 -21.64 -6.07
C ARG A 119 1.80 -21.67 -6.87
N PRO A 120 2.19 -22.80 -7.48
CA PRO A 120 3.28 -22.83 -8.44
C PRO A 120 2.88 -22.06 -9.71
N GLY A 121 3.78 -21.22 -10.25
CA GLY A 121 3.52 -20.45 -11.48
C GLY A 121 3.90 -18.96 -11.46
N GLY A 122 4.33 -18.42 -10.31
CA GLY A 122 4.77 -17.03 -10.22
C GLY A 122 3.61 -16.03 -10.09
N ALA A 123 3.86 -14.77 -10.45
CA ALA A 123 2.90 -13.68 -10.28
C ALA A 123 2.06 -13.46 -11.56
N ASP A 124 0.74 -13.49 -11.43
CA ASP A 124 -0.19 -13.18 -12.52
C ASP A 124 -0.17 -11.68 -12.79
N HIS A 125 0.03 -11.25 -14.04
CA HIS A 125 -0.04 -9.85 -14.42
C HIS A 125 -1.50 -9.40 -14.57
N LEU A 126 -1.83 -8.27 -13.96
CA LEU A 126 -3.19 -7.74 -13.92
C LEU A 126 -3.18 -6.26 -14.32
N ASP A 127 -4.22 -5.83 -15.01
CA ASP A 127 -4.62 -4.43 -15.03
C ASP A 127 -5.52 -4.11 -13.82
N VAL A 128 -5.99 -2.87 -13.75
CA VAL A 128 -6.86 -2.40 -12.65
C VAL A 128 -8.23 -3.07 -12.65
N ASP A 129 -8.80 -3.34 -13.83
CA ASP A 129 -10.14 -3.92 -13.94
C ASP A 129 -10.11 -5.41 -13.52
N ALA A 130 -9.12 -6.18 -13.99
CA ALA A 130 -8.91 -7.56 -13.58
C ALA A 130 -8.56 -7.70 -12.09
N ALA A 131 -7.75 -6.77 -11.54
CA ALA A 131 -7.49 -6.74 -10.11
C ALA A 131 -8.76 -6.43 -9.30
N ALA A 132 -9.59 -5.49 -9.76
CA ALA A 132 -10.85 -5.19 -9.10
C ALA A 132 -11.83 -6.36 -9.16
N GLU A 133 -11.96 -7.05 -10.30
CA GLU A 133 -12.75 -8.28 -10.41
C GLU A 133 -12.28 -9.34 -9.43
N ARG A 134 -10.97 -9.52 -9.29
CA ARG A 134 -10.41 -10.47 -8.32
C ARG A 134 -10.73 -10.10 -6.87
N ILE A 135 -10.79 -8.82 -6.53
CA ILE A 135 -11.25 -8.35 -5.21
C ILE A 135 -12.76 -8.59 -5.07
N ARG A 136 -13.56 -8.26 -6.08
CA ARG A 136 -15.02 -8.43 -6.09
C ARG A 136 -15.45 -9.89 -5.94
N ALA A 137 -14.65 -10.84 -6.43
CA ALA A 137 -14.92 -12.27 -6.29
C ALA A 137 -15.05 -12.75 -4.83
N PHE A 138 -14.52 -11.99 -3.85
CA PHE A 138 -14.67 -12.26 -2.42
C PHE A 138 -15.81 -11.49 -1.77
N VAL A 139 -16.42 -10.53 -2.47
CA VAL A 139 -17.52 -9.73 -1.93
C VAL A 139 -18.78 -10.61 -1.93
N PRO A 140 -19.36 -10.91 -0.76
CA PRO A 140 -20.56 -11.74 -0.71
C PRO A 140 -21.73 -11.01 -1.36
N ALA A 141 -22.58 -11.76 -2.06
CA ALA A 141 -23.86 -11.24 -2.51
C ALA A 141 -24.67 -10.73 -1.31
N PRO A 142 -25.40 -9.61 -1.45
CA PRO A 142 -26.33 -9.17 -0.41
C PRO A 142 -27.29 -10.32 -0.06
N PRO A 143 -27.46 -10.65 1.23
CA PRO A 143 -28.40 -11.69 1.61
C PRO A 143 -29.81 -11.28 1.17
N ALA A 144 -30.55 -12.21 0.57
CA ALA A 144 -31.98 -12.03 0.35
C ALA A 144 -32.63 -11.83 1.73
N GLN A 145 -33.29 -10.69 1.93
CA GLN A 145 -33.95 -10.38 3.19
C GLN A 145 -35.46 -10.45 2.99
N ASP A 146 -36.03 -11.57 3.40
CA ASP A 146 -37.47 -11.74 3.50
C ASP A 146 -37.92 -11.37 4.92
N GLY A 147 -38.53 -10.20 5.07
CA GLY A 147 -39.12 -9.73 6.33
C GLY A 147 -38.41 -8.54 6.99
N PRO A 148 -38.92 -8.10 8.17
CA PRO A 148 -38.40 -6.93 8.88
C PRO A 148 -36.92 -7.11 9.25
N PRO A 149 -36.11 -6.03 9.27
CA PRO A 149 -34.72 -6.11 9.68
C PRO A 149 -34.57 -6.76 11.06
N PRO A 150 -33.56 -7.62 11.26
CA PRO A 150 -33.32 -8.21 12.58
C PRO A 150 -33.12 -7.10 13.61
N ALA A 151 -33.75 -7.27 14.78
CA ALA A 151 -33.74 -6.27 15.86
C ALA A 151 -32.34 -5.95 16.40
N THR A 152 -31.37 -6.83 16.16
CA THR A 152 -29.95 -6.60 16.48
C THR A 152 -29.07 -7.07 15.33
N VAL A 153 -28.14 -6.21 14.90
CA VAL A 153 -27.13 -6.52 13.88
C VAL A 153 -25.76 -6.29 14.49
N THR A 154 -24.97 -7.36 14.67
CA THR A 154 -23.57 -7.21 15.01
C THR A 154 -22.81 -6.72 13.78
N ALA A 155 -22.27 -5.51 13.85
CA ALA A 155 -21.49 -4.96 12.74
C ALA A 155 -20.23 -5.79 12.52
N ALA A 156 -20.03 -6.28 11.29
CA ALA A 156 -18.79 -6.94 10.92
C ALA A 156 -17.60 -5.96 11.05
N PRO A 157 -16.43 -6.43 11.50
CA PRO A 157 -15.35 -5.54 11.91
C PRO A 157 -14.69 -4.82 10.74
N ILE A 158 -14.36 -3.56 10.98
CA ILE A 158 -13.36 -2.80 10.23
C ILE A 158 -12.31 -2.35 11.24
N THR A 159 -11.04 -2.63 11.00
CA THR A 159 -9.96 -2.20 11.89
C THR A 159 -8.93 -1.38 11.14
N HIS A 160 -8.44 -0.31 11.78
CA HIS A 160 -7.40 0.55 11.22
C HIS A 160 -6.20 0.56 12.16
N ARG A 161 -5.03 0.26 11.59
CA ARG A 161 -3.75 0.41 12.26
C ARG A 161 -2.98 1.57 11.64
N PRO A 162 -2.88 2.74 12.30
CA PRO A 162 -2.12 3.86 11.76
C PRO A 162 -0.63 3.52 11.70
N HIS A 163 0.08 4.21 10.80
CA HIS A 163 1.53 4.14 10.68
C HIS A 163 2.14 5.48 11.11
N ALA A 164 1.79 5.92 12.33
CA ALA A 164 2.24 7.19 12.89
C ALA A 164 3.77 7.31 12.84
N TRP A 165 4.49 6.25 13.19
CA TRP A 165 5.95 6.19 13.10
C TRP A 165 6.49 6.40 11.68
N THR A 166 5.80 5.92 10.65
CA THR A 166 6.20 6.17 9.27
C THR A 166 6.07 7.64 8.90
N ILE A 167 4.99 8.29 9.37
CA ILE A 167 4.77 9.72 9.14
C ILE A 167 5.83 10.55 9.88
N VAL A 168 6.04 10.25 11.17
CA VAL A 168 7.04 10.93 12.01
C VAL A 168 8.45 10.77 11.42
N ALA A 169 8.84 9.55 11.05
CA ALA A 169 10.15 9.30 10.45
C ALA A 169 10.33 10.06 9.13
N MET A 170 9.30 10.12 8.28
CA MET A 170 9.36 10.86 7.02
C MET A 170 9.51 12.37 7.25
N ILE A 171 8.81 12.94 8.23
CA ILE A 171 8.94 14.36 8.59
C ILE A 171 10.34 14.64 9.14
N VAL A 172 10.79 13.87 10.13
CA VAL A 172 12.09 14.08 10.79
C VAL A 172 13.23 13.93 9.79
N LEU A 173 13.25 12.84 9.01
CA LEU A 173 14.30 12.63 8.00
C LEU A 173 14.26 13.71 6.92
N GLY A 174 13.07 14.16 6.50
CA GLY A 174 12.95 15.25 5.52
C GLY A 174 13.50 16.58 6.03
N VAL A 175 13.21 16.94 7.28
CA VAL A 175 13.74 18.15 7.93
C VAL A 175 15.26 18.06 8.06
N VAL A 176 15.78 16.95 8.60
CA VAL A 176 17.23 16.80 8.79
C VAL A 176 17.96 16.74 7.44
N ALA A 177 17.40 16.07 6.42
CA ALA A 177 17.95 16.07 5.08
C ALA A 177 18.00 17.49 4.47
N SER A 178 16.95 18.29 4.68
CA SER A 178 16.89 19.67 4.19
C SER A 178 17.93 20.56 4.88
N MET A 179 18.10 20.39 6.20
CA MET A 179 19.13 21.09 6.96
C MET A 179 20.54 20.69 6.52
N ALA A 180 20.77 19.39 6.30
CA ALA A 180 22.05 18.89 5.80
C ALA A 180 22.38 19.47 4.41
N ALA A 181 21.38 19.54 3.52
CA ALA A 181 21.54 20.15 2.21
C ALA A 181 21.83 21.66 2.27
N ALA A 182 21.28 22.38 3.24
CA ALA A 182 21.52 23.81 3.43
C ALA A 182 22.90 24.14 4.04
N GLN A 183 23.64 23.14 4.53
CA GLN A 183 24.99 23.27 5.06
C GLN A 183 26.09 22.91 4.05
N LEU A 184 25.70 22.43 2.86
CA LEU A 184 26.58 22.19 1.70
C LEU A 184 26.70 23.46 0.85
#